data_AF-A0A847GW94-F1
#
_entry.id   AF-A0A847GW94-F1
#
_cell.length_a   1.000
_cell.length_b   1.000
_cell.length_c   1.000
_cell.angle_alpha   90.00
_cell.angle_beta   90.00
_cell.angle_gamma   90.00
#
_symmetry.space_group_name_H-M   'P 1'
#
loop_
_entity.id
_entity.type
_entity.pdbx_description
1 polymer ?
#
loop_
_entity_poly.entity_id
_entity_poly.type
_entity_poly.pdbx_seq_one_letter_code
_entity_poly.pdbx_strand_id
1 'polypeptide(L)' 'MTQLITATFVDGMLKPDEELGLTAGTKVRLFLELPDDVHDQRQAACAELDRLCDEFPIELRGPHLTRDQLHERH' A
#
# COMPACT_ATOMS: atom_id res chain seq x y z
N MET A 1 13.20 -17.16 -11.75
CA MET A 1 12.35 -17.43 -10.57
C MET A 1 12.76 -16.46 -9.48
N THR A 2 11.80 -15.90 -8.75
CA THR A 2 12.07 -14.95 -7.66
C THR A 2 11.93 -15.70 -6.34
N GLN A 3 12.98 -15.68 -5.52
CA GLN A 3 12.95 -16.26 -4.17
C GLN A 3 12.74 -15.13 -3.17
N LEU A 4 11.80 -15.32 -2.24
CA LEU A 4 11.63 -14.43 -1.09
C LEU A 4 12.44 -15.02 0.07
N ILE A 5 13.33 -14.22 0.65
CA ILE A 5 14.17 -14.64 1.77
C ILE A 5 14.02 -13.58 2.86
N THR A 6 13.68 -14.04 4.07
CA THR A 6 13.50 -13.19 5.24
C THR A 6 14.86 -12.86 5.85
N ALA A 7 14.99 -11.65 6.38
CA ALA A 7 16.19 -11.20 7.04
C ALA A 7 15.81 -10.33 8.24
N THR A 8 16.55 -10.49 9.33
CA THR A 8 16.40 -9.65 10.52
C THR A 8 17.37 -8.49 10.46
N PHE A 9 16.90 -7.27 10.76
CA PHE A 9 17.75 -6.09 10.86
C PHE A 9 18.35 -6.00 12.27
N VAL A 10 19.67 -6.13 12.40
CA VAL A 10 20.41 -6.09 13.67
C VAL A 10 21.66 -5.24 13.50
N ASP A 11 21.83 -4.22 14.35
CA ASP A 11 23.00 -3.33 14.38
C ASP A 11 23.36 -2.69 13.03
N GLY A 12 22.37 -2.27 12.26
CA GLY A 12 22.59 -1.64 10.94
C GLY A 12 22.83 -2.64 9.80
N MET A 13 22.77 -3.95 10.06
CA MET A 13 23.00 -5.01 9.09
C MET A 13 21.76 -5.90 8.92
N LEU A 14 21.42 -6.21 7.66
CA LEU A 14 20.40 -7.22 7.35
C LEU A 14 21.06 -8.60 7.43
N LYS A 15 20.56 -9.44 8.34
CA LYS A 15 21.01 -10.83 8.53
C LYS A 15 19.95 -11.78 7.98
N PRO A 16 20.18 -12.39 6.81
CA PRO A 16 19.28 -13.39 6.25
C PRO A 16 19.15 -14.60 7.17
N ASP A 17 17.96 -15.19 7.21
CA ASP A 17 17.72 -16.41 8.00
C ASP A 17 18.39 -17.65 7.37
N GLU A 18 18.74 -17.56 6.09
CA GLU A 18 19.40 -18.62 5.31
C GLU A 18 20.60 -18.06 4.51
N GLU A 19 21.58 -18.93 4.19
CA GLU A 19 22.72 -18.54 3.37
C GLU A 19 22.30 -18.30 1.91
N LEU A 20 22.46 -17.06 1.45
CA LEU A 20 21.92 -16.63 0.15
C LEU A 20 22.70 -17.17 -1.06
N GLY A 21 23.95 -17.61 -0.87
CA GLY A 21 24.81 -18.08 -1.96
C GLY A 21 25.06 -17.05 -3.08
N LEU A 22 24.88 -15.75 -2.81
CA LEU A 22 24.98 -14.70 -3.82
C LEU A 22 26.43 -14.27 -4.06
N THR A 23 26.79 -14.07 -5.32
CA THR A 23 28.08 -13.48 -5.68
C THR A 23 28.07 -11.97 -5.43
N ALA A 24 29.24 -11.39 -5.18
CA ALA A 24 29.39 -9.94 -5.05
C ALA A 24 28.83 -9.20 -6.29
N GLY A 25 28.11 -8.09 -6.06
CA GLY A 25 27.48 -7.30 -7.13
C GLY A 25 26.10 -7.77 -7.57
N THR A 26 25.56 -8.84 -6.97
CA THR A 26 24.18 -9.28 -7.23
C THR A 26 23.17 -8.22 -6.78
N LYS A 27 22.28 -7.80 -7.68
CA LYS A 27 21.19 -6.87 -7.35
C LYS A 27 20.07 -7.62 -6.64
N VAL A 28 19.61 -7.07 -5.52
CA VAL A 28 18.47 -7.60 -4.76
C VAL A 28 17.39 -6.54 -4.60
N ARG A 29 16.15 -6.97 -4.36
CA ARG A 29 15.04 -6.10 -3.98
C ARG A 29 14.72 -6.35 -2.51
N LEU A 30 14.57 -5.28 -1.75
CA LEU A 30 14.23 -5.33 -0.34
C LEU A 30 12.74 -5.01 -0.19
N PHE A 31 12.03 -5.84 0.57
CA PHE A 31 10.66 -5.60 1.00
C PHE A 31 10.68 -5.51 2.51
N LEU A 32 10.12 -4.42 3.06
CA LEU A 32 10.04 -4.20 4.49
C LEU A 32 8.64 -4.56 4.96
N GLU A 33 8.55 -5.49 5.91
CA GLU A 33 7.32 -5.71 6.67
C GLU A 33 7.28 -4.64 7.76
N LEU A 34 6.43 -3.63 7.54
CA LEU A 34 6.16 -2.62 8.56
C LEU A 34 5.16 -3.20 9.56
N PRO A 35 5.29 -2.91 10.87
CA PRO A 35 4.32 -3.34 11.85
C PRO A 35 2.90 -2.84 11.48
N ASP A 36 1.90 -3.64 11.83
CA ASP A 36 0.49 -3.50 11.43
C ASP A 36 -0.16 -2.16 11.80
N ASP A 37 0.48 -1.32 12.61
CA ASP A 37 -0.02 0.00 13.00
C ASP A 37 -0.45 0.88 11.80
N VAL A 38 0.22 0.75 10.65
CA VAL A 38 -0.13 1.48 9.42
C VAL A 38 -1.35 0.86 8.72
N HIS A 39 -1.50 -0.47 8.80
CA HIS A 39 -2.66 -1.17 8.26
C HIS A 39 -3.92 -0.83 9.08
N ASP A 40 -3.78 -0.81 10.40
CA ASP A 40 -4.85 -0.49 11.34
C ASP A 40 -5.30 0.97 11.22
N GLN A 41 -4.36 1.91 11.07
CA GLN A 41 -4.70 3.32 10.81
C GLN A 41 -5.45 3.49 9.48
N ARG A 42 -5.03 2.78 8.42
CA ARG A 42 -5.72 2.82 7.13
C ARG A 42 -7.11 2.21 7.22
N GLN A 43 -7.27 1.08 7.90
CA GLN A 43 -8.57 0.45 8.10
C GLN A 43 -9.50 1.35 8.91
N ALA A 44 -9.00 1.99 9.97
CA ALA A 44 -9.75 2.95 10.77
C ALA A 44 -10.19 4.16 9.93
N ALA A 45 -9.29 4.72 9.11
CA ALA A 45 -9.61 5.85 8.23
C ALA A 45 -10.66 5.47 7.17
N CYS A 46 -10.58 4.26 6.58
CA CYS A 46 -11.60 3.78 5.66
C CYS A 46 -12.96 3.60 6.35
N ALA A 47 -12.98 3.03 7.55
CA ALA A 47 -14.22 2.86 8.32
C ALA A 47 -14.85 4.20 8.72
N GLU A 48 -14.05 5.23 8.99
CA GLU A 48 -14.54 6.59 9.23
C GLU A 48 -15.19 7.19 7.98
N LEU A 49 -14.57 7.02 6.81
CA LEU A 49 -15.13 7.47 5.53
C LEU A 49 -16.47 6.79 5.23
N ASP A 50 -16.58 5.49 5.47
CA ASP A 50 -17.84 4.74 5.26
C ASP A 50 -18.95 5.31 6.16
N ARG A 51 -18.67 5.58 7.44
CA ARG A 51 -19.62 6.23 8.34
C ARG A 51 -20.03 7.62 7.86
N LEU A 52 -19.09 8.42 7.39
CA LEU A 52 -19.39 9.75 6.85
C LEU A 52 -20.30 9.67 5.62
N CYS A 53 -20.13 8.66 4.76
CA CYS A 53 -21.02 8.42 3.63
C CYS A 53 -22.44 8.04 4.06
N ASP A 54 -22.58 7.27 5.14
CA ASP A 54 -23.88 6.90 5.71
C ASP A 54 -24.57 8.08 6.42
N GLU A 55 -23.82 8.89 7.17
CA GLU A 55 -24.33 10.04 7.93
C GLU A 55 -24.67 11.25 7.04
N PHE A 56 -23.85 11.48 6.01
CA PHE A 56 -23.99 12.61 5.09
C PHE A 56 -24.14 12.10 3.66
N PRO A 57 -25.33 11.58 3.30
CA PRO A 57 -25.56 11.10 1.94
C PRO A 57 -25.37 12.26 0.96
N ILE A 58 -24.36 12.13 0.09
CA ILE A 58 -24.13 13.10 -0.98
C ILE A 58 -25.23 12.91 -2.01
N GLU A 59 -26.27 13.74 -1.95
CA GLU A 59 -27.27 13.84 -3.01
C GLU A 59 -26.61 14.45 -4.25
N LEU A 60 -26.05 13.61 -5.12
CA LEU A 60 -25.62 14.02 -6.45
C LEU A 60 -26.88 14.34 -7.28
N ARG A 61 -27.38 15.57 -7.15
CA ARG A 61 -28.45 16.09 -8.01
C ARG A 61 -27.86 16.46 -9.37
N GLY A 62 -27.66 15.45 -10.19
CA GLY A 62 -27.20 15.61 -11.57
C GLY A 62 -26.79 14.28 -12.20
N PRO A 63 -26.72 14.20 -13.54
CA PRO A 63 -26.20 13.01 -14.20
C PRO A 63 -24.74 12.78 -13.77
N HIS A 64 -24.40 11.55 -13.40
CA HIS A 64 -23.01 11.14 -13.23
C HIS A 64 -22.31 11.28 -14.57
N LEU A 65 -21.47 12.31 -14.69
CA LEU A 65 -20.69 12.52 -15.89
C LEU A 65 -19.50 11.56 -15.90
N THR A 66 -19.33 10.88 -17.02
CA THR A 66 -18.10 10.16 -17.32
C THR A 66 -16.95 11.15 -17.47
N ARG A 67 -15.70 10.66 -17.35
CA ARG A 67 -14.49 11.47 -17.55
C ARG A 67 -14.54 12.24 -18.87
N ASP A 68 -14.97 11.59 -19.94
CA ASP A 68 -14.99 12.18 -21.28
C ASP A 68 -16.05 13.31 -21.35
N GLN A 69 -17.23 13.11 -20.74
CA GLN A 69 -18.27 14.14 -20.62
C GLN A 69 -17.87 15.35 -19.75
N LEU A 70 -16.93 15.17 -18.80
CA LEU A 70 -16.35 16.28 -18.04
C LEU A 70 -15.39 17.12 -18.89
N HIS A 71 -14.67 16.49 -19.81
CA HIS A 71 -13.71 17.15 -20.70
C HIS A 71 -14.40 17.93 -21.83
N GLU A 72 -15.59 17.51 -22.25
CA GLU A 72 -16.36 18.13 -23.35
C GLU A 72 -17.17 19.37 -22.94
N ARG A 73 -17.07 19.84 -21.69
CA ARG A 73 -17.80 21.01 -21.17
C ARG A 73 -17.18 22.39 -21.54
N HIS A 74 -16.23 22.42 -22.48
CA HIS A 74 -15.53 23.64 -22.92
C HIS A 74 -15.95 24.12 -24.30
#